data_AF-A0A6I9UJQ5-F1
#
_entry.id   AF-A0A6I9UJQ5-F1
#
_cell.length_a   1.000
_cell.length_b   1.000
_cell.length_c   1.000
_cell.angle_alpha   90.00
_cell.angle_beta   90.00
_cell.angle_gamma   90.00
#
_symmetry.space_group_name_H-M   'P 1'
#
loop_
_entity.id
_entity.type
_entity.pdbx_description
1 polymer ?
#
loop_
_entity_poly.entity_id
_entity_poly.type
_entity_poly.pdbx_seq_one_letter_code
_entity_poly.pdbx_strand_id
1 'polypeptide(L)'
;MITIKLPLHRTAKCTIPFSQNKFRTRMAAAAKSKHFVAVHGVGHGAWVYYKLKPRVEAAGYQFTPVSLAAAGNNGKKLEEVRSLHDYTTPLLEVLAAVPEGEKVILIGHSGGGYAAAYGMEKYPEKISVAVFLNALMPDSKNKPSYVIDEYLARTPPEAWMDTQFPTYGDPPITALVVGPKFISESLYNLSPLEDQALGHLSVRPGSLFMEDLATMDKFSDEKFGSVPRVYVIAAEDKTIPPSFQKWQIENNPVVEVKEIKGADHMPMFTQPDALCKCLVEIAEKHG
;
A
#
# COMPACT_ATOMS: atom_id res chain seq x y z
N MET A 1 -52.19 -27.41 -6.78
CA MET A 1 -52.78 -26.16 -6.26
C MET A 1 -52.62 -26.16 -4.76
N ILE A 2 -51.75 -25.33 -4.22
CA ILE A 2 -51.63 -25.13 -2.77
C ILE A 2 -51.86 -23.63 -2.54
N THR A 3 -52.99 -23.32 -1.89
CA THR A 3 -53.39 -21.96 -1.52
C THR A 3 -52.91 -21.68 -0.11
N ILE A 4 -52.02 -20.70 0.06
CA ILE A 4 -51.55 -20.25 1.37
C ILE A 4 -52.21 -18.89 1.67
N LYS A 5 -53.01 -18.82 2.73
CA LYS A 5 -53.58 -17.58 3.27
C LYS A 5 -52.52 -16.81 4.07
N LEU A 6 -52.33 -15.54 3.76
CA LEU A 6 -51.54 -14.58 4.54
C LEU A 6 -52.41 -13.90 5.62
N PRO A 7 -51.91 -13.70 6.86
CA PRO A 7 -52.59 -12.86 7.84
C PRO A 7 -52.20 -11.38 7.72
N LEU A 8 -53.18 -10.52 8.03
CA LEU A 8 -53.13 -9.05 7.95
C LEU A 8 -52.10 -8.39 8.89
N HIS A 9 -51.60 -7.26 8.41
CA HIS A 9 -50.64 -6.34 9.03
C HIS A 9 -50.89 -5.98 10.50
N ARG A 10 -49.81 -5.99 11.30
CA ARG A 10 -49.64 -5.10 12.46
C ARG A 10 -48.46 -4.16 12.18
N THR A 11 -48.74 -2.87 12.12
CA THR A 11 -47.74 -1.81 12.09
C THR A 11 -47.13 -1.62 13.48
N ALA A 12 -45.88 -2.04 13.67
CA ALA A 12 -45.10 -1.66 14.84
C ALA A 12 -44.45 -0.29 14.60
N LYS A 13 -44.81 0.72 15.42
CA LYS A 13 -44.09 1.99 15.46
C LYS A 13 -42.75 1.76 16.17
N CYS A 14 -41.66 1.71 15.40
CA CYS A 14 -40.31 1.77 15.93
C CYS A 14 -39.95 3.22 16.22
N THR A 15 -40.10 3.66 17.47
CA THR A 15 -39.55 4.94 17.94
C THR A 15 -38.10 4.72 18.35
N ILE A 16 -37.17 5.17 17.51
CA ILE A 16 -35.74 5.23 17.82
C ILE A 16 -35.50 6.48 18.67
N PRO A 17 -34.93 6.39 19.88
CA PRO A 17 -34.62 7.58 20.67
C PRO A 17 -33.46 8.34 20.01
N PHE A 18 -33.71 9.58 19.61
CA PHE A 18 -32.73 10.48 19.02
C PHE A 18 -31.77 10.96 20.11
N SER A 19 -30.65 10.26 20.30
CA SER A 19 -29.60 10.69 21.24
C SER A 19 -28.83 11.87 20.66
N GLN A 20 -29.16 13.08 21.11
CA GLN A 20 -28.43 14.32 20.82
C GLN A 20 -26.95 14.25 21.27
N ASN A 21 -26.60 13.31 22.16
CA ASN A 21 -25.24 13.13 22.64
C ASN A 21 -24.26 12.63 21.56
N LYS A 22 -24.72 11.85 20.56
CA LYS A 22 -23.84 11.40 19.45
C LYS A 22 -23.52 12.50 18.45
N PHE A 23 -24.41 13.49 18.29
CA PHE A 23 -24.19 14.62 17.39
C PHE A 23 -23.18 15.62 17.95
N ARG A 24 -23.17 15.84 19.27
CA ARG A 24 -22.16 16.68 19.93
C ARG A 24 -20.75 16.10 19.84
N THR A 25 -20.58 14.78 19.88
CA THR A 25 -19.27 14.14 19.72
C THR A 25 -18.70 14.31 18.32
N ARG A 26 -19.54 14.34 17.28
CA ARG A 26 -19.10 14.54 15.89
C ARG A 26 -18.61 15.96 15.59
N MET A 27 -19.18 16.98 16.23
CA MET A 27 -18.74 18.37 16.00
C MET A 27 -17.51 18.76 16.83
N ALA A 28 -17.22 18.06 17.92
CA ALA A 28 -15.99 18.27 18.71
C ALA A 28 -14.75 17.55 18.13
N ALA A 29 -14.94 16.61 17.19
CA ALA A 29 -13.85 15.88 16.53
C ALA A 29 -13.34 16.56 15.24
N ALA A 30 -13.67 17.83 15.00
CA ALA A 30 -13.01 18.66 13.99
C ALA A 30 -11.62 19.16 14.44
N ALA A 31 -10.97 18.45 15.37
CA ALA A 31 -9.52 18.45 15.42
C ALA A 31 -9.02 17.80 14.11
N LYS A 32 -8.01 18.39 13.47
CA LYS A 32 -7.46 17.91 12.18
C LYS A 32 -7.17 16.40 12.25
N SER A 33 -8.11 15.59 11.74
CA SER A 33 -7.96 14.14 11.65
C SER A 33 -6.73 13.87 10.79
N LYS A 34 -5.73 13.17 11.32
CA LYS A 34 -4.54 12.79 10.55
C LYS A 34 -4.98 11.98 9.32
N HIS A 35 -4.24 12.16 8.23
CA HIS A 35 -4.60 11.63 6.92
C HIS A 35 -3.57 10.62 6.44
N PHE A 36 -4.01 9.39 6.20
CA PHE A 36 -3.21 8.37 5.56
C PHE A 36 -3.40 8.40 4.05
N VAL A 37 -2.30 8.37 3.31
CA VAL A 37 -2.27 8.15 1.86
C VAL A 37 -1.56 6.82 1.61
N ALA A 38 -2.22 5.86 0.96
CA ALA A 38 -1.71 4.50 0.83
C ALA A 38 -1.51 4.07 -0.62
N VAL A 39 -0.35 3.47 -0.89
CA VAL A 39 0.12 3.10 -2.22
C VAL A 39 0.35 1.59 -2.28
N HIS A 40 -0.32 0.94 -3.23
CA HIS A 40 -0.32 -0.52 -3.40
C HIS A 40 1.00 -1.06 -3.98
N GLY A 41 1.15 -2.39 -3.94
CA GLY A 41 2.27 -3.11 -4.56
C GLY A 41 2.13 -3.30 -6.07
N VAL A 42 3.18 -3.77 -6.74
CA VAL A 42 3.16 -4.06 -8.19
C VAL A 42 2.03 -5.04 -8.52
N GLY A 43 1.33 -4.77 -9.62
CA GLY A 43 0.22 -5.57 -10.12
C GLY A 43 -1.12 -5.40 -9.40
N HIS A 44 -1.16 -4.59 -8.33
CA HIS A 44 -2.37 -4.35 -7.54
C HIS A 44 -2.96 -2.96 -7.85
N GLY A 45 -3.92 -2.51 -7.04
CA GLY A 45 -4.54 -1.19 -7.13
C GLY A 45 -5.07 -0.74 -5.77
N ALA A 46 -5.72 0.43 -5.69
CA ALA A 46 -6.33 0.92 -4.44
C ALA A 46 -7.29 -0.09 -3.77
N TRP A 47 -7.85 -1.01 -4.56
CA TRP A 47 -8.79 -2.05 -4.11
C TRP A 47 -8.23 -2.96 -3.01
N VAL A 48 -6.90 -3.11 -2.87
CA VAL A 48 -6.32 -3.95 -1.81
C VAL A 48 -6.62 -3.42 -0.40
N TYR A 49 -6.92 -2.13 -0.28
CA TYR A 49 -7.20 -1.52 1.03
C TYR A 49 -8.67 -1.58 1.43
N TYR A 50 -9.52 -2.33 0.72
CA TYR A 50 -10.96 -2.33 0.96
C TYR A 50 -11.36 -2.78 2.39
N LYS A 51 -10.59 -3.68 3.01
CA LYS A 51 -10.80 -4.05 4.43
C LYS A 51 -10.21 -3.05 5.41
N LEU A 52 -9.10 -2.41 5.05
CA LEU A 52 -8.35 -1.52 5.93
C LEU A 52 -9.00 -0.14 6.03
N LYS A 53 -9.41 0.45 4.91
CA LYS A 53 -10.03 1.78 4.83
C LYS A 53 -11.16 1.98 5.86
N PRO A 54 -12.21 1.14 5.92
CA PRO A 54 -13.31 1.35 6.87
C PRO A 54 -12.86 1.24 8.34
N ARG A 55 -11.81 0.47 8.64
CA ARG A 55 -11.26 0.34 10.00
C ARG A 55 -10.53 1.61 10.42
N VAL A 56 -9.69 2.14 9.53
CA VAL A 56 -8.94 3.38 9.77
C VAL A 56 -9.90 4.57 9.89
N GLU A 57 -10.94 4.62 9.05
CA GLU A 57 -11.99 5.65 9.14
C GLU A 57 -12.83 5.52 10.42
N ALA A 58 -13.15 4.30 10.86
CA ALA A 58 -13.83 4.07 12.13
C ALA A 58 -12.97 4.49 13.34
N ALA A 59 -11.64 4.43 13.21
CA ALA A 59 -10.71 4.94 14.21
C ALA A 59 -10.55 6.48 14.20
N GLY A 60 -11.26 7.19 13.31
CA GLY A 60 -11.28 8.66 13.27
C GLY A 60 -10.22 9.29 12.40
N TYR A 61 -9.60 8.54 11.49
CA TYR A 61 -8.58 9.02 10.55
C TYR A 61 -9.11 9.10 9.11
N GLN A 62 -8.55 9.99 8.30
CA GLN A 62 -8.80 9.98 6.86
C GLN A 62 -7.91 8.94 6.18
N PHE A 63 -8.42 8.25 5.16
CA PHE A 63 -7.66 7.22 4.45
C PHE A 63 -7.91 7.30 2.93
N THR A 64 -6.89 7.69 2.17
CA THR A 64 -6.91 7.77 0.70
C THR A 64 -6.04 6.68 0.10
N PRO A 65 -6.62 5.57 -0.37
CA PRO A 65 -5.89 4.60 -1.18
C PRO A 65 -5.74 5.14 -2.60
N VAL A 66 -4.52 5.11 -3.14
CA VAL A 66 -4.18 5.63 -4.47
C VAL A 66 -3.97 4.47 -5.42
N SER A 67 -4.63 4.48 -6.58
CA SER A 67 -4.26 3.62 -7.72
C SER A 67 -3.21 4.34 -8.54
N LEU A 68 -2.01 3.77 -8.64
CA LEU A 68 -0.93 4.30 -9.48
C LEU A 68 -1.27 4.18 -10.98
N ALA A 69 -0.43 4.76 -11.84
CA ALA A 69 -0.69 4.70 -13.28
C ALA A 69 -0.68 3.25 -13.79
N ALA A 70 -1.60 2.92 -14.69
CA ALA A 70 -1.79 1.56 -15.22
C ALA A 70 -2.15 0.47 -14.18
N ALA A 71 -2.46 0.85 -12.95
CA ALA A 71 -2.80 -0.05 -11.85
C ALA A 71 -4.28 0.06 -11.45
N GLY A 72 -4.85 -1.03 -10.92
CA GLY A 72 -6.26 -1.08 -10.50
C GLY A 72 -7.22 -0.53 -11.55
N ASN A 73 -7.99 0.50 -11.16
CA ASN A 73 -8.97 1.18 -12.00
C ASN A 73 -8.40 2.36 -12.82
N ASN A 74 -7.07 2.58 -12.82
CA ASN A 74 -6.45 3.60 -13.66
C ASN A 74 -6.59 3.23 -15.15
N GLY A 75 -6.98 4.21 -15.97
CA GLY A 75 -7.30 3.99 -17.39
C GLY A 75 -6.09 3.77 -18.31
N LYS A 76 -4.86 4.07 -17.86
CA LYS A 76 -3.65 3.82 -18.65
C LYS A 76 -3.38 2.31 -18.77
N LYS A 77 -2.73 1.91 -19.85
CA LYS A 77 -2.09 0.61 -20.00
C LYS A 77 -0.63 0.68 -19.58
N LEU A 78 -0.02 -0.48 -19.30
CA LEU A 78 1.37 -0.51 -18.81
C LEU A 78 2.35 0.05 -19.85
N GLU A 79 2.06 -0.16 -21.13
CA GLU A 79 2.87 0.30 -22.25
C GLU A 79 2.95 1.84 -22.35
N GLU A 80 1.99 2.54 -21.74
CA GLU A 80 1.95 4.01 -21.67
C GLU A 80 2.72 4.57 -20.46
N VAL A 81 3.30 3.71 -19.62
CA VAL A 81 4.04 4.08 -18.41
C VAL A 81 5.50 3.68 -18.59
N ARG A 82 6.39 4.67 -18.62
CA ARG A 82 7.79 4.49 -19.07
C ARG A 82 8.83 4.77 -17.98
N SER A 83 8.41 5.27 -16.83
CA SER A 83 9.30 5.65 -15.72
C SER A 83 8.59 5.50 -14.37
N LEU A 84 9.38 5.51 -13.28
CA LEU A 84 8.83 5.61 -11.93
C LEU A 84 8.02 6.91 -11.76
N HIS A 85 8.42 8.00 -12.43
CA HIS A 85 7.69 9.26 -12.41
C HIS A 85 6.28 9.12 -12.99
N ASP A 86 6.15 8.52 -14.19
CA ASP A 86 4.87 8.28 -14.85
C ASP A 86 3.97 7.38 -13.99
N TYR A 87 4.58 6.35 -13.39
CA TYR A 87 3.88 5.41 -12.52
C TYR A 87 3.33 6.11 -11.27
N THR A 88 4.12 7.01 -10.69
CA THR A 88 3.85 7.69 -9.42
C THR A 88 2.98 8.94 -9.59
N THR A 89 2.70 9.41 -10.81
CA THR A 89 1.95 10.65 -11.05
C THR A 89 0.65 10.77 -10.23
N PRO A 90 -0.21 9.73 -10.11
CA PRO A 90 -1.42 9.85 -9.29
C PRO A 90 -1.15 10.12 -7.80
N LEU A 91 -0.05 9.60 -7.24
CA LEU A 91 0.36 9.91 -5.88
C LEU A 91 0.85 11.36 -5.77
N LEU A 92 1.63 11.83 -6.74
CA LEU A 92 2.16 13.20 -6.74
C LEU A 92 1.02 14.23 -6.82
N GLU A 93 -0.03 13.94 -7.59
CA GLU A 93 -1.24 14.78 -7.64
C GLU A 93 -1.94 14.85 -6.27
N VAL A 94 -2.04 13.72 -5.56
CA VAL A 94 -2.61 13.67 -4.20
C VAL A 94 -1.75 14.47 -3.22
N LEU A 95 -0.42 14.33 -3.25
CA LEU A 95 0.49 15.04 -2.35
C LEU A 95 0.52 16.55 -2.65
N ALA A 96 0.49 16.95 -3.92
CA ALA A 96 0.41 18.35 -4.33
C ALA A 96 -0.89 19.04 -3.87
N ALA A 97 -1.97 18.28 -3.75
CA ALA A 97 -3.26 18.77 -3.27
C ALA A 97 -3.35 18.90 -1.73
N VAL A 98 -2.33 18.45 -0.98
CA VAL A 98 -2.29 18.59 0.48
C VAL A 98 -2.13 20.08 0.84
N PRO A 99 -3.05 20.66 1.64
CA PRO A 99 -3.00 22.07 2.01
C PRO A 99 -1.68 22.51 2.64
N GLU A 100 -1.35 23.79 2.50
CA GLU A 100 -0.13 24.32 3.10
C GLU A 100 -0.16 24.22 4.64
N GLY A 101 0.95 23.77 5.22
CA GLY A 101 1.04 23.47 6.66
C GLY A 101 0.33 22.18 7.10
N GLU A 102 -0.22 21.38 6.19
CA GLU A 102 -0.76 20.04 6.49
C GLU A 102 0.17 18.94 5.98
N LYS A 103 0.10 17.78 6.64
CA LYS A 103 0.93 16.62 6.33
C LYS A 103 0.11 15.35 6.34
N VAL A 104 0.55 14.38 5.55
CA VAL A 104 -0.01 13.04 5.48
C VAL A 104 0.96 12.00 6.03
N ILE A 105 0.40 10.86 6.44
CA ILE A 105 1.14 9.64 6.71
C ILE A 105 1.12 8.81 5.43
N LEU A 106 2.30 8.69 4.79
CA LEU A 106 2.42 8.02 3.49
C LEU A 106 2.74 6.54 3.70
N ILE A 107 1.94 5.64 3.14
CA ILE A 107 2.16 4.19 3.25
C ILE A 107 2.55 3.65 1.87
N GLY A 108 3.72 3.02 1.78
CA GLY A 108 4.14 2.25 0.61
C GLY A 108 4.13 0.76 0.92
N HIS A 109 3.31 -0.01 0.19
CA HIS A 109 3.26 -1.47 0.32
C HIS A 109 4.07 -2.16 -0.78
N SER A 110 4.89 -3.17 -0.42
CA SER A 110 5.63 -3.96 -1.41
C SER A 110 6.47 -3.05 -2.35
N GLY A 111 6.45 -3.28 -3.66
CA GLY A 111 7.08 -2.38 -4.64
C GLY A 111 6.54 -0.95 -4.65
N GLY A 112 5.37 -0.69 -4.06
CA GLY A 112 4.83 0.66 -3.82
C GLY A 112 5.71 1.51 -2.89
N GLY A 113 6.67 0.90 -2.18
CA GLY A 113 7.71 1.62 -1.45
C GLY A 113 8.54 2.56 -2.34
N TYR A 114 8.73 2.24 -3.62
CA TYR A 114 9.42 3.14 -4.57
C TYR A 114 8.60 4.38 -4.93
N ALA A 115 7.28 4.22 -5.14
CA ALA A 115 6.39 5.35 -5.34
C ALA A 115 6.32 6.22 -4.08
N ALA A 116 6.29 5.61 -2.88
CA ALA A 116 6.35 6.35 -1.62
C ALA A 116 7.66 7.13 -1.48
N ALA A 117 8.81 6.50 -1.74
CA ALA A 117 10.12 7.16 -1.72
C ALA A 117 10.21 8.32 -2.71
N TYR A 118 9.65 8.16 -3.91
CA TYR A 118 9.58 9.23 -4.90
C TYR A 118 8.67 10.38 -4.45
N GLY A 119 7.56 10.07 -3.78
CA GLY A 119 6.72 11.07 -3.11
C GLY A 119 7.49 11.84 -2.03
N MET A 120 8.30 11.16 -1.22
CA MET A 120 9.17 11.79 -0.21
C MET A 120 10.24 12.69 -0.83
N GLU A 121 10.80 12.31 -1.98
CA GLU A 121 11.78 13.13 -2.70
C GLU A 121 11.15 14.40 -3.30
N LYS A 122 9.88 14.33 -3.72
CA LYS A 122 9.18 15.45 -4.38
C LYS A 122 8.45 16.38 -3.43
N TYR A 123 7.88 15.85 -2.36
CA TYR A 123 7.05 16.59 -1.39
C TYR A 123 7.40 16.22 0.07
N PRO A 124 8.67 16.31 0.50
CA PRO A 124 9.07 15.96 1.87
C PRO A 124 8.31 16.79 2.92
N GLU A 125 7.96 18.04 2.61
CA GLU A 125 7.23 18.93 3.48
C GLU A 125 5.76 18.54 3.71
N LYS A 126 5.18 17.73 2.81
CA LYS A 126 3.78 17.25 2.89
C LYS A 126 3.64 15.92 3.63
N ILE A 127 4.73 15.32 4.10
CA ILE A 127 4.73 13.99 4.72
C ILE A 127 5.25 14.11 6.16
N SER A 128 4.47 13.61 7.13
CA SER A 128 4.90 13.59 8.54
C SER A 128 5.76 12.36 8.84
N VAL A 129 5.35 11.20 8.31
CA VAL A 129 6.08 9.95 8.39
C VAL A 129 5.73 9.06 7.20
N ALA A 130 6.72 8.31 6.69
CA ALA A 130 6.54 7.29 5.67
C ALA A 130 6.57 5.89 6.31
N VAL A 131 5.57 5.07 6.00
CA VAL A 131 5.42 3.69 6.47
C VAL A 131 5.72 2.74 5.31
N PHE A 132 6.82 2.00 5.42
CA PHE A 132 7.19 0.93 4.49
C PHE A 132 6.57 -0.37 5.01
N LEU A 133 5.44 -0.76 4.43
CA LEU A 133 4.67 -1.95 4.81
C LEU A 133 5.12 -3.14 3.96
N ASN A 134 5.91 -4.03 4.56
CA ASN A 134 6.55 -5.19 3.91
C ASN A 134 7.03 -4.84 2.48
N ALA A 135 7.79 -3.75 2.39
CA ALA A 135 8.06 -3.03 1.15
C ALA A 135 9.54 -3.10 0.72
N LEU A 136 9.78 -2.84 -0.56
CA LEU A 136 11.12 -2.47 -1.03
C LEU A 136 11.36 -1.00 -0.66
N MET A 137 12.38 -0.75 0.16
CA MET A 137 12.72 0.56 0.72
C MET A 137 14.09 1.00 0.21
N PRO A 138 14.17 1.91 -0.77
CA PRO A 138 15.45 2.41 -1.26
C PRO A 138 16.19 3.23 -0.19
N ASP A 139 17.46 3.52 -0.44
CA ASP A 139 18.29 4.42 0.36
C ASP A 139 18.76 5.64 -0.48
N SER A 140 19.45 6.58 0.17
CA SER A 140 20.04 7.77 -0.46
C SER A 140 21.52 7.58 -0.86
N LYS A 141 22.15 6.47 -0.47
CA LYS A 141 23.59 6.22 -0.65
C LYS A 141 23.89 5.56 -2.00
N ASN A 142 23.00 4.68 -2.44
CA ASN A 142 23.14 3.85 -3.63
C ASN A 142 22.26 4.35 -4.77
N LYS A 143 22.41 3.74 -5.95
CA LYS A 143 21.45 3.97 -7.04
C LYS A 143 20.07 3.45 -6.62
N PRO A 144 18.96 4.09 -7.05
CA PRO A 144 17.62 3.65 -6.67
C PRO A 144 17.33 2.16 -6.97
N SER A 145 17.93 1.56 -8.01
CA SER A 145 17.76 0.14 -8.32
C SER A 145 18.34 -0.82 -7.26
N TYR A 146 19.28 -0.36 -6.43
CA TYR A 146 20.14 -1.22 -5.59
C TYR A 146 19.37 -2.25 -4.75
N VAL A 147 18.29 -1.84 -4.10
CA VAL A 147 17.50 -2.75 -3.25
C VAL A 147 16.76 -3.80 -4.07
N ILE A 148 16.31 -3.47 -5.29
CA ILE A 148 15.75 -4.46 -6.22
C ILE A 148 16.86 -5.41 -6.68
N ASP A 149 18.04 -4.89 -7.04
CA ASP A 149 19.17 -5.70 -7.48
C ASP A 149 19.57 -6.74 -6.40
N GLU A 150 19.65 -6.32 -5.14
CA GLU A 150 19.92 -7.19 -3.98
C GLU A 150 18.79 -8.19 -3.71
N TYR A 151 17.53 -7.77 -3.88
CA TYR A 151 16.39 -8.66 -3.75
C TYR A 151 16.43 -9.76 -4.82
N LEU A 152 16.67 -9.40 -6.07
CA LEU A 152 16.77 -10.34 -7.19
C LEU A 152 17.96 -11.29 -7.02
N ALA A 153 19.12 -10.79 -6.61
CA ALA A 153 20.31 -11.61 -6.39
C ALA A 153 20.12 -12.67 -5.29
N ARG A 154 19.19 -12.45 -4.36
CA ARG A 154 18.87 -13.35 -3.23
C ARG A 154 17.62 -14.19 -3.47
N THR A 155 16.90 -13.96 -4.55
CA THR A 155 15.65 -14.65 -4.86
C THR A 155 15.91 -15.69 -5.95
N PRO A 156 15.86 -17.00 -5.63
CA PRO A 156 16.09 -18.04 -6.62
C PRO A 156 14.98 -18.03 -7.69
N PRO A 157 15.28 -18.38 -8.95
CA PRO A 157 14.28 -18.35 -10.03
C PRO A 157 12.98 -19.10 -9.73
N GLU A 158 13.06 -20.21 -8.99
CA GLU A 158 11.92 -21.04 -8.62
C GLU A 158 10.92 -20.32 -7.70
N ALA A 159 11.38 -19.33 -6.92
CA ALA A 159 10.53 -18.54 -6.05
C ALA A 159 9.50 -17.70 -6.83
N TRP A 160 9.76 -17.42 -8.12
CA TRP A 160 8.85 -16.67 -8.98
C TRP A 160 7.71 -17.50 -9.57
N MET A 161 7.78 -18.84 -9.45
CA MET A 161 6.74 -19.79 -9.88
C MET A 161 6.31 -19.56 -11.34
N ASP A 162 5.07 -19.13 -11.57
CA ASP A 162 4.48 -18.88 -12.88
C ASP A 162 4.45 -17.39 -13.27
N THR A 163 5.18 -16.54 -12.54
CA THR A 163 5.40 -15.12 -12.88
C THR A 163 6.22 -14.99 -14.15
N GLN A 164 5.84 -14.05 -15.02
CA GLN A 164 6.51 -13.77 -16.27
C GLN A 164 7.12 -12.36 -16.28
N PHE A 165 8.23 -12.22 -16.99
CA PHE A 165 8.98 -10.97 -17.12
C PHE A 165 9.17 -10.56 -18.60
N PRO A 166 8.09 -10.29 -19.35
CA PRO A 166 8.22 -9.81 -20.72
C PRO A 166 8.76 -8.38 -20.74
N THR A 167 9.39 -7.98 -21.85
CA THR A 167 9.81 -6.59 -22.07
C THR A 167 8.82 -5.83 -22.93
N TYR A 168 8.74 -4.51 -22.75
CA TYR A 168 7.88 -3.64 -23.57
C TYR A 168 8.52 -2.27 -23.85
N GLY A 169 8.11 -1.70 -24.98
CA GLY A 169 8.56 -0.40 -25.50
C GLY A 169 10.03 -0.35 -25.92
N ASP A 170 10.47 0.85 -26.32
CA ASP A 170 11.83 1.14 -26.78
C ASP A 170 12.32 2.46 -26.15
N PRO A 171 13.42 2.47 -25.36
CA PRO A 171 14.21 1.31 -24.92
C PRO A 171 13.39 0.30 -24.08
N PRO A 172 13.77 -0.98 -24.02
CA PRO A 172 12.94 -2.00 -23.36
C PRO A 172 12.83 -1.75 -21.84
N ILE A 173 11.61 -1.95 -21.30
CA ILE A 173 11.32 -1.99 -19.86
C ILE A 173 10.82 -3.39 -19.51
N THR A 174 11.32 -3.94 -18.41
CA THR A 174 10.87 -5.24 -17.90
C THR A 174 9.51 -5.09 -17.20
N ALA A 175 8.47 -5.74 -17.73
CA ALA A 175 7.21 -5.91 -17.03
C ALA A 175 7.29 -7.07 -16.04
N LEU A 176 6.35 -7.08 -15.10
CA LEU A 176 6.13 -8.12 -14.11
C LEU A 176 4.66 -8.52 -14.19
N VAL A 177 4.43 -9.74 -14.67
CA VAL A 177 3.11 -10.35 -14.83
C VAL A 177 3.02 -11.52 -13.86
N VAL A 178 2.44 -11.30 -12.68
CA VAL A 178 2.30 -12.36 -11.67
C VAL A 178 1.32 -13.43 -12.14
N GLY A 179 1.70 -14.68 -11.97
CA GLY A 179 0.84 -15.82 -12.29
C GLY A 179 -0.03 -16.25 -11.11
N PRO A 180 -1.10 -17.03 -11.36
CA PRO A 180 -2.01 -17.48 -10.32
C PRO A 180 -1.37 -18.34 -9.22
N LYS A 181 -0.34 -19.15 -9.52
CA LYS A 181 0.37 -19.92 -8.48
C LYS A 181 1.15 -18.99 -7.56
N PHE A 182 1.87 -18.03 -8.13
CA PHE A 182 2.58 -17.03 -7.34
C PHE A 182 1.64 -16.21 -6.44
N ILE A 183 0.48 -15.83 -6.97
CA ILE A 183 -0.58 -15.17 -6.18
C ILE A 183 -0.99 -16.04 -4.99
N SER A 184 -1.42 -17.28 -5.23
CA SER A 184 -1.99 -18.13 -4.16
C SER A 184 -0.95 -18.71 -3.20
N GLU A 185 0.28 -18.97 -3.63
CA GLU A 185 1.28 -19.70 -2.82
C GLU A 185 2.33 -18.78 -2.18
N SER A 186 2.52 -17.56 -2.69
CA SER A 186 3.50 -16.59 -2.18
C SER A 186 2.85 -15.31 -1.65
N LEU A 187 2.03 -14.64 -2.46
CA LEU A 187 1.46 -13.34 -2.08
C LEU A 187 0.29 -13.48 -1.08
N TYR A 188 -0.59 -14.47 -1.27
CA TYR A 188 -1.90 -14.61 -0.60
C TYR A 188 -2.00 -15.92 0.17
N ASN A 189 -0.87 -16.54 0.54
CA ASN A 189 -0.85 -17.91 1.05
C ASN A 189 -1.53 -18.09 2.40
N LEU A 190 -1.79 -17.01 3.15
CA LEU A 190 -2.58 -17.02 4.38
C LEU A 190 -3.88 -16.22 4.23
N SER A 191 -4.06 -15.52 3.11
CA SER A 191 -5.23 -14.69 2.85
C SER A 191 -6.50 -15.54 2.65
N PRO A 192 -7.67 -15.05 3.10
CA PRO A 192 -8.94 -15.72 2.84
C PRO A 192 -9.19 -16.00 1.36
N LEU A 193 -9.94 -17.06 1.07
CA LEU A 193 -10.18 -17.52 -0.30
C LEU A 193 -10.89 -16.47 -1.16
N GLU A 194 -11.74 -15.64 -0.55
CA GLU A 194 -12.41 -14.53 -1.21
C GLU A 194 -11.43 -13.45 -1.68
N ASP A 195 -10.38 -13.18 -0.90
CA ASP A 195 -9.33 -12.23 -1.29
C ASP A 195 -8.45 -12.80 -2.40
N GLN A 196 -8.17 -14.11 -2.37
CA GLN A 196 -7.48 -14.78 -3.47
C GLN A 196 -8.29 -14.69 -4.77
N ALA A 197 -9.59 -14.97 -4.71
CA ALA A 197 -10.48 -14.81 -5.85
C ALA A 197 -10.53 -13.37 -6.36
N LEU A 198 -10.58 -12.38 -5.46
CA LEU A 198 -10.49 -10.96 -5.81
C LEU A 198 -9.16 -10.64 -6.51
N GLY A 199 -8.04 -11.15 -6.00
CA GLY A 199 -6.71 -11.00 -6.59
C GLY A 199 -6.66 -11.54 -8.02
N HIS A 200 -7.10 -12.77 -8.24
CA HIS A 200 -7.14 -13.40 -9.57
C HIS A 200 -7.97 -12.63 -10.60
N LEU A 201 -8.98 -11.87 -10.16
CA LEU A 201 -9.83 -11.05 -11.03
C LEU A 201 -9.30 -9.63 -11.26
N SER A 202 -8.46 -9.12 -10.36
CA SER A 202 -8.15 -7.68 -10.28
C SER A 202 -6.69 -7.34 -10.57
N VAL A 203 -5.79 -8.32 -10.50
CA VAL A 203 -4.37 -8.12 -10.74
C VAL A 203 -4.11 -7.80 -12.20
N ARG A 204 -3.17 -6.88 -12.43
CA ARG A 204 -2.74 -6.42 -13.76
C ARG A 204 -1.22 -6.55 -13.92
N PRO A 205 -0.68 -6.57 -15.15
CA PRO A 205 0.75 -6.37 -15.37
C PRO A 205 1.25 -5.07 -14.73
N GLY A 206 2.44 -5.09 -14.16
CA GLY A 206 3.12 -3.89 -13.65
C GLY A 206 4.60 -3.88 -14.03
N SER A 207 5.39 -3.00 -13.41
CA SER A 207 6.85 -2.99 -13.53
C SER A 207 7.46 -2.42 -12.25
N LEU A 208 8.71 -2.81 -11.97
CA LEU A 208 9.56 -2.15 -10.98
C LEU A 208 10.39 -1.01 -11.59
N PHE A 209 10.32 -0.81 -12.91
CA PHE A 209 11.03 0.23 -13.66
C PHE A 209 12.54 0.22 -13.39
N MET A 210 13.14 -0.98 -13.32
CA MET A 210 14.54 -1.17 -12.94
C MET A 210 15.49 -0.41 -13.87
N GLU A 211 15.18 -0.37 -15.16
CA GLU A 211 15.96 0.32 -16.18
C GLU A 211 15.98 1.85 -15.95
N ASP A 212 14.83 2.43 -15.59
CA ASP A 212 14.73 3.84 -15.19
C ASP A 212 15.51 4.10 -13.89
N LEU A 213 15.27 3.28 -12.86
CA LEU A 213 15.91 3.41 -11.54
C LEU A 213 17.43 3.26 -11.55
N ALA A 214 17.98 2.44 -12.46
CA ALA A 214 19.43 2.28 -12.62
C ALA A 214 20.09 3.58 -13.12
N THR A 215 19.36 4.39 -13.90
CA THR A 215 19.87 5.63 -14.48
C THR A 215 19.52 6.87 -13.66
N MET A 216 18.43 6.82 -12.89
CA MET A 216 17.98 7.91 -12.03
C MET A 216 19.07 8.40 -11.07
N ASP A 217 19.04 9.69 -10.76
CA ASP A 217 19.82 10.26 -9.66
C ASP A 217 19.42 9.59 -8.33
N LYS A 218 20.36 9.59 -7.39
CA LYS A 218 20.12 9.04 -6.05
C LYS A 218 19.03 9.86 -5.35
N PHE A 219 18.28 9.21 -4.47
CA PHE A 219 17.45 9.93 -3.52
C PHE A 219 18.34 10.80 -2.63
N SER A 220 17.87 12.00 -2.29
CA SER A 220 18.67 12.97 -1.55
C SER A 220 18.51 12.80 -0.03
N ASP A 221 19.55 13.10 0.73
CA ASP A 221 19.45 13.13 2.20
C ASP A 221 18.57 14.30 2.66
N GLU A 222 18.56 15.41 1.92
CA GLU A 222 17.84 16.63 2.25
C GLU A 222 16.33 16.50 2.04
N LYS A 223 15.87 15.67 1.09
CA LYS A 223 14.44 15.47 0.79
C LYS A 223 13.98 14.10 1.24
N PHE A 224 14.24 13.04 0.47
CA PHE A 224 13.87 11.68 0.86
C PHE A 224 14.40 11.32 2.25
N GLY A 225 15.66 11.65 2.53
CA GLY A 225 16.32 11.35 3.80
C GLY A 225 15.74 12.08 5.00
N SER A 226 15.14 13.27 4.80
CA SER A 226 14.61 14.11 5.88
C SER A 226 13.25 13.69 6.40
N VAL A 227 12.51 12.87 5.64
CA VAL A 227 11.22 12.31 6.07
C VAL A 227 11.45 11.12 7.02
N PRO A 228 10.88 11.12 8.24
CA PRO A 228 10.94 9.97 9.14
C PRO A 228 10.33 8.73 8.50
N ARG A 229 11.00 7.58 8.66
CA ARG A 229 10.56 6.30 8.10
C ARG A 229 10.26 5.32 9.21
N VAL A 230 9.15 4.59 9.08
CA VAL A 230 8.80 3.43 9.92
C VAL A 230 8.69 2.22 9.01
N TYR A 231 9.22 1.08 9.44
CA TYR A 231 9.09 -0.18 8.71
C TYR A 231 8.12 -1.12 9.44
N VAL A 232 7.16 -1.70 8.73
CA VAL A 232 6.21 -2.67 9.27
C VAL A 232 6.43 -4.01 8.59
N ILE A 233 6.93 -4.98 9.35
CA ILE A 233 7.24 -6.32 8.88
C ILE A 233 5.99 -7.20 8.90
N ALA A 234 5.74 -7.93 7.83
CA ALA A 234 4.80 -9.04 7.80
C ALA A 234 5.56 -10.34 8.11
N ALA A 235 5.24 -11.01 9.22
CA ALA A 235 6.09 -12.07 9.77
C ALA A 235 6.10 -13.35 8.92
N GLU A 236 5.05 -13.61 8.15
CA GLU A 236 4.88 -14.82 7.34
C GLU A 236 4.99 -14.53 5.82
N ASP A 237 5.58 -13.37 5.47
CA ASP A 237 5.75 -12.95 4.09
C ASP A 237 6.69 -13.92 3.33
N LYS A 238 6.19 -14.49 2.24
CA LYS A 238 6.97 -15.35 1.33
C LYS A 238 7.45 -14.64 0.08
N THR A 239 6.91 -13.46 -0.21
CA THR A 239 7.30 -12.65 -1.37
C THR A 239 8.50 -11.80 -1.04
N ILE A 240 8.45 -10.97 0.00
CA ILE A 240 9.61 -10.25 0.51
C ILE A 240 9.93 -10.85 1.88
N PRO A 241 10.79 -11.88 1.99
CA PRO A 241 10.94 -12.62 3.23
C PRO A 241 11.38 -11.71 4.39
N PRO A 242 10.97 -11.98 5.64
CA PRO A 242 11.39 -11.18 6.80
C PRO A 242 12.90 -11.02 6.94
N SER A 243 13.69 -11.98 6.47
CA SER A 243 15.16 -11.87 6.40
C SER A 243 15.62 -10.74 5.48
N PHE A 244 15.00 -10.57 4.32
CA PHE A 244 15.29 -9.46 3.41
C PHE A 244 14.73 -8.13 3.92
N GLN A 245 13.55 -8.13 4.53
CA GLN A 245 13.00 -6.93 5.20
C GLN A 245 13.95 -6.42 6.30
N LYS A 246 14.48 -7.33 7.13
CA LYS A 246 15.48 -6.99 8.18
C LYS A 246 16.80 -6.52 7.59
N TRP A 247 17.27 -7.15 6.51
CA TRP A 247 18.49 -6.70 5.82
C TRP A 247 18.36 -5.24 5.33
N GLN A 248 17.22 -4.84 4.77
CA GLN A 248 17.00 -3.45 4.35
C GLN A 248 17.09 -2.48 5.54
N ILE A 249 16.48 -2.84 6.68
CA ILE A 249 16.48 -2.03 7.91
C ILE A 249 17.90 -1.89 8.48
N GLU A 250 18.70 -2.96 8.45
CA GLU A 250 20.09 -2.92 8.93
C GLU A 250 20.98 -2.00 8.07
N ASN A 251 20.72 -1.92 6.76
CA ASN A 251 21.50 -1.11 5.82
C ASN A 251 20.99 0.34 5.67
N ASN A 252 19.70 0.56 5.91
CA ASN A 252 19.04 1.87 5.92
C ASN A 252 18.11 2.00 7.14
N PRO A 253 18.66 2.34 8.32
CA PRO A 253 17.89 2.40 9.56
C PRO A 253 16.68 3.33 9.51
N VAL A 254 15.63 2.92 10.21
CA VAL A 254 14.34 3.61 10.33
C VAL A 254 14.09 4.07 11.77
N VAL A 255 13.19 5.02 12.00
CA VAL A 255 12.92 5.54 13.35
C VAL A 255 12.15 4.55 14.24
N GLU A 256 11.45 3.60 13.62
CA GLU A 256 10.74 2.53 14.32
C GLU A 256 10.54 1.33 13.40
N VAL A 257 10.59 0.13 13.99
CA VAL A 257 10.21 -1.12 13.32
C VAL A 257 9.05 -1.73 14.10
N LYS A 258 7.99 -2.11 13.39
CA LYS A 258 6.87 -2.91 13.93
C LYS A 258 6.78 -4.22 13.16
N GLU A 259 6.14 -5.22 13.75
CA GLU A 259 5.93 -6.54 13.15
C GLU A 259 4.48 -6.98 13.35
N ILE A 260 3.88 -7.52 12.29
CA ILE A 260 2.53 -8.11 12.30
C ILE A 260 2.66 -9.62 12.12
N LYS A 261 2.37 -10.35 13.19
CA LYS A 261 2.38 -11.82 13.19
C LYS A 261 1.18 -12.38 12.45
N GLY A 262 1.37 -13.52 11.78
CA GLY A 262 0.31 -14.19 11.02
C GLY A 262 -0.17 -13.41 9.78
N ALA A 263 0.60 -12.42 9.33
CA ALA A 263 0.38 -11.72 8.06
C ALA A 263 1.29 -12.31 6.99
N ASP A 264 0.70 -12.71 5.86
CA ASP A 264 1.41 -12.95 4.61
C ASP A 264 1.82 -11.62 3.95
N HIS A 265 2.16 -11.65 2.65
CA HIS A 265 2.50 -10.44 1.91
C HIS A 265 1.33 -9.45 1.80
N MET A 266 0.10 -9.84 2.15
CA MET A 266 -1.07 -8.96 2.13
C MET A 266 -1.64 -8.74 3.55
N PRO A 267 -0.94 -8.01 4.47
CA PRO A 267 -1.44 -7.77 5.82
C PRO A 267 -2.80 -7.08 5.87
N MET A 268 -3.16 -6.32 4.83
CA MET A 268 -4.48 -5.71 4.67
C MET A 268 -5.61 -6.71 4.38
N PHE A 269 -5.29 -7.95 3.99
CA PHE A 269 -6.24 -9.05 3.83
C PHE A 269 -6.25 -10.00 5.01
N THR A 270 -5.07 -10.41 5.47
CA THR A 270 -4.88 -11.40 6.56
C THR A 270 -5.08 -10.81 7.94
N GLN A 271 -4.53 -9.64 8.20
CA GLN A 271 -4.48 -9.02 9.53
C GLN A 271 -4.96 -7.56 9.51
N PRO A 272 -6.13 -7.23 8.92
CA PRO A 272 -6.57 -5.84 8.73
C PRO A 272 -6.78 -5.08 10.05
N ASP A 273 -7.22 -5.75 11.11
CA ASP A 273 -7.41 -5.14 12.43
C ASP A 273 -6.07 -4.85 13.13
N ALA A 274 -5.12 -5.79 13.06
CA ALA A 274 -3.77 -5.58 13.60
C ALA A 274 -3.00 -4.50 12.83
N LEU A 275 -3.14 -4.48 11.50
CA LEU A 275 -2.58 -3.42 10.66
C LEU A 275 -3.20 -2.06 11.00
N CYS A 276 -4.52 -1.97 11.15
CA CYS A 276 -5.18 -0.73 11.56
C CYS A 276 -4.63 -0.23 12.90
N LYS A 277 -4.54 -1.10 13.91
CA LYS A 277 -3.97 -0.74 15.22
C LYS A 277 -2.53 -0.25 15.10
N CYS A 278 -1.70 -0.96 14.34
CA CYS A 278 -0.31 -0.60 14.05
C CYS A 278 -0.21 0.81 13.44
N LEU A 279 -1.04 1.11 12.44
CA LEU A 279 -1.07 2.43 11.79
C LEU A 279 -1.55 3.54 12.72
N VAL A 280 -2.54 3.28 13.57
CA VAL A 280 -3.02 4.24 14.58
C VAL A 280 -1.89 4.59 15.57
N GLU A 281 -1.17 3.59 16.08
CA GLU A 281 -0.03 3.82 16.96
C GLU A 281 1.08 4.65 16.29
N ILE A 282 1.37 4.38 15.01
CA ILE A 282 2.32 5.18 14.23
C ILE A 282 1.82 6.62 14.09
N ALA A 283 0.53 6.80 13.77
CA ALA A 283 -0.06 8.11 13.61
C ALA A 283 -0.02 8.90 14.91
N GLU A 284 -0.32 8.29 16.06
CA GLU A 284 -0.25 8.95 17.37
C GLU A 284 1.17 9.42 17.70
N LYS A 285 2.19 8.62 17.37
CA LYS A 285 3.58 8.87 17.74
C LYS A 285 4.34 9.78 16.77
N HIS A 286 4.10 9.65 15.47
CA HIS A 286 4.91 10.29 14.42
C HIS A 286 4.10 11.14 13.43
N GLY A 287 2.77 11.04 13.47
CA GLY A 287 1.87 11.63 12.47
C GLY A 287 1.59 13.11 12.62
#